data_AF-A9NHP3-F1
#
_entry.id   AF-A9NHP3-F1
#
_cell.length_a   1.000
_cell.length_b   1.000
_cell.length_c   1.000
_cell.angle_alpha   90.00
_cell.angle_beta   90.00
_cell.angle_gamma   90.00
#
_symmetry.space_group_name_H-M   'P 1'
#
loop_
_entity.id
_entity.type
_entity.pdbx_description
1 polymer ?
#
loop_
_entity_poly.entity_id
_entity_poly.type
_entity_poly.pdbx_seq_one_letter_code
_entity_poly.pdbx_strand_id
1 'polypeptide(L)'
;MENKNLVWEFANRVRGRVPEEMVVEFVISFAYDYCNSNDLIPGNETELLNIAGESLERIPSDLKFDLENMFLDLSFDEIKGFVSSSLFIKQRFMDNSNDNLLALASELLELSNGDSLFDLGSGLGGFLIGTLNLAQERSIELSALYGVEINYNQHALSKMVLEIFTFDSSVKSKINYANILTDKYELTYNKGFVYPPLGMKLMGNDLNYISIFKNIVLSTRNSVEWIFIDKLLSNLKGEDARAVALVTGRTLFSAVDRDYRNEILKSGMLEGIIELPQGIVDNTSIKLFLLIFSKNNKNVRLFDASMFSSKRKFNGPIKVDVKQIIDFYYGNDVAKKDISELTDLSNWIPSTALLTIDSPINGVKLSEVAHVFTGSQYTVRNFQEALTDENTGYKLLTSSDIQDGLIDESNLQNIDNKDGKLDKFALEYEDVIITSKSSKVKIAVIDFEPKDKIIVTGGMIIARVDKSKLNPTFLKVFLESDQGQLLLKSIQKGISIITINATELSNIIIPLPQLDVQYNISKKYNRKLSSLMALKAEILKIEDELKNFYYEEIEEVLS
;
A
#
# COMPACT_ATOMS: atom_id res chain seq x y z
N MET A 1 -29.99 -12.02 -7.01
CA MET A 1 -30.41 -10.63 -6.70
C MET A 1 -31.35 -10.58 -5.51
N GLU A 2 -32.23 -11.58 -5.33
CA GLU A 2 -33.15 -11.67 -4.17
C GLU A 2 -32.43 -11.72 -2.81
N ASN A 3 -31.37 -12.52 -2.66
CA ASN A 3 -30.64 -12.62 -1.37
C ASN A 3 -29.96 -11.31 -0.93
N LYS A 4 -29.45 -10.49 -1.86
CA LYS A 4 -28.89 -9.16 -1.53
C LYS A 4 -29.99 -8.19 -1.06
N ASN A 5 -31.23 -8.33 -1.54
CA ASN A 5 -32.35 -7.54 -1.06
C ASN A 5 -32.78 -7.96 0.36
N LEU A 6 -32.81 -9.27 0.66
CA LEU A 6 -33.10 -9.79 2.00
C LEU A 6 -32.09 -9.32 3.03
N VAL A 7 -30.79 -9.40 2.72
CA VAL A 7 -29.73 -8.89 3.61
C VAL A 7 -29.84 -7.38 3.81
N TRP A 8 -30.16 -6.62 2.77
CA TRP A 8 -30.38 -5.17 2.87
C TRP A 8 -31.60 -4.83 3.73
N GLU A 9 -32.69 -5.59 3.57
CA GLU A 9 -33.90 -5.43 4.39
C GLU A 9 -33.60 -5.71 5.86
N PHE A 10 -32.90 -6.80 6.16
CA PHE A 10 -32.43 -7.10 7.50
C PHE A 10 -31.53 -5.99 8.05
N ALA A 11 -30.48 -5.59 7.32
CA ALA A 11 -29.56 -4.55 7.75
C ALA A 11 -30.28 -3.21 8.05
N ASN A 12 -31.34 -2.87 7.31
CA ASN A 12 -32.17 -1.71 7.62
C ASN A 12 -33.02 -1.89 8.88
N ARG A 13 -33.63 -3.05 9.09
CA ARG A 13 -34.42 -3.37 10.30
C ARG A 13 -33.58 -3.34 11.56
N VAL A 14 -32.30 -3.66 11.44
CA VAL A 14 -31.32 -3.76 12.52
C VAL A 14 -30.62 -2.41 12.79
N ARG A 15 -30.63 -1.50 11.81
CA ARG A 15 -29.94 -0.21 11.87
C ARG A 15 -30.39 0.60 13.09
N GLY A 16 -29.41 0.95 13.94
CA GLY A 16 -29.64 1.77 15.14
C GLY A 16 -30.24 1.02 16.32
N ARG A 17 -30.52 -0.28 16.20
CA ARG A 17 -31.03 -1.14 17.28
C ARG A 17 -29.94 -2.00 17.91
N VAL A 18 -28.92 -2.36 17.13
CA VAL A 18 -27.69 -2.98 17.60
C VAL A 18 -26.48 -2.33 16.93
N PRO A 19 -25.28 -2.41 17.54
CA PRO A 19 -24.03 -2.03 16.91
C PRO A 19 -23.83 -2.68 15.53
N GLU A 20 -23.40 -1.89 14.55
CA GLU A 20 -23.25 -2.29 13.14
C GLU A 20 -22.27 -3.46 12.97
N GLU A 21 -21.24 -3.51 13.81
CA GLU A 21 -20.23 -4.56 13.89
C GLU A 21 -20.77 -5.93 14.34
N MET A 22 -21.89 -5.99 15.07
CA MET A 22 -22.46 -7.26 15.54
C MET A 22 -23.49 -7.84 14.58
N VAL A 23 -23.88 -7.11 13.54
CA VAL A 23 -24.93 -7.53 12.59
C VAL A 23 -24.57 -8.86 11.94
N VAL A 24 -23.32 -9.03 11.51
CA VAL A 24 -22.87 -10.26 10.82
C VAL A 24 -22.79 -11.44 11.79
N GLU A 25 -22.26 -11.21 12.99
CA GLU A 25 -22.25 -12.19 14.08
C GLU A 25 -23.67 -12.71 14.37
N PHE A 26 -24.65 -11.81 14.49
CA PHE A 26 -26.03 -12.18 14.76
C PHE A 26 -26.67 -12.98 13.63
N VAL A 27 -26.41 -12.63 12.37
CA VAL A 27 -26.89 -13.41 11.23
C VAL A 27 -26.32 -14.82 11.24
N ILE A 28 -25.01 -14.96 11.45
CA ILE A 28 -24.33 -16.25 11.43
C ILE A 28 -24.85 -17.12 12.59
N SER A 29 -24.86 -16.58 13.80
CA SER A 29 -25.33 -17.29 15.00
C SER A 29 -26.79 -17.70 14.88
N PHE A 30 -27.65 -16.82 14.35
CA PHE A 30 -29.06 -17.15 14.14
C PHE A 30 -29.24 -18.23 13.08
N ALA A 31 -28.56 -18.11 11.94
CA ALA A 31 -28.65 -19.09 10.88
C ALA A 31 -28.16 -20.47 11.34
N TYR A 32 -27.08 -20.51 12.11
CA TYR A 32 -26.54 -21.75 12.67
C TYR A 32 -27.52 -22.39 13.66
N ASP A 33 -28.03 -21.62 14.63
CA ASP A 33 -29.02 -22.09 15.61
C ASP A 33 -30.32 -22.58 14.94
N TYR A 34 -30.81 -21.83 13.94
CA TYR A 34 -31.99 -22.19 13.16
C TYR A 34 -31.78 -23.48 12.37
N CYS A 35 -30.65 -23.63 11.67
CA CYS A 35 -30.37 -24.83 10.89
C CYS A 35 -30.29 -26.07 11.78
N ASN A 36 -29.71 -25.96 12.97
CA ASN A 36 -29.64 -27.05 13.93
C ASN A 36 -31.02 -27.38 14.52
N SER A 37 -31.78 -26.37 14.93
CA SER A 37 -33.10 -26.55 15.55
C SER A 37 -34.15 -27.15 14.60
N ASN A 38 -33.93 -27.05 13.29
CA ASN A 38 -34.80 -27.58 12.24
C ASN A 38 -34.18 -28.77 11.50
N ASP A 39 -33.15 -29.42 12.06
CA ASP A 39 -32.48 -30.61 11.50
C ASP A 39 -31.95 -30.43 10.06
N LEU A 40 -31.59 -29.20 9.68
CA LEU A 40 -31.00 -28.88 8.37
C LEU A 40 -29.50 -29.20 8.31
N ILE A 41 -28.83 -29.15 9.46
CA ILE A 41 -27.43 -29.57 9.66
C ILE A 41 -27.33 -30.43 10.92
N PRO A 42 -26.31 -31.29 11.06
CA PRO A 42 -26.23 -32.26 12.13
C PRO A 42 -25.66 -31.56 13.37
N GLY A 43 -26.51 -31.29 14.36
CA GLY A 43 -26.18 -30.52 15.57
C GLY A 43 -25.24 -31.20 16.55
N ASN A 44 -23.99 -31.38 16.11
CA ASN A 44 -22.99 -32.18 16.79
C ASN A 44 -21.96 -31.33 17.56
N GLU A 45 -21.83 -30.03 17.28
CA GLU A 45 -20.89 -29.15 17.99
C GLU A 45 -21.59 -28.31 19.07
N THR A 46 -21.73 -28.89 20.27
CA THR A 46 -22.32 -28.22 21.44
C THR A 46 -21.64 -26.89 21.79
N GLU A 47 -20.32 -26.77 21.57
CA GLU A 47 -19.59 -25.54 21.83
C GLU A 47 -20.03 -24.39 20.90
N LEU A 48 -20.19 -24.66 19.59
CA LEU A 48 -20.66 -23.66 18.64
C LEU A 48 -22.11 -23.27 18.92
N LEU A 49 -22.97 -24.22 19.27
CA LEU A 49 -24.36 -23.92 19.66
C LEU A 49 -24.43 -23.01 20.89
N ASN A 50 -23.56 -23.24 21.90
CA ASN A 50 -23.49 -22.35 23.06
C ASN A 50 -23.04 -20.94 22.68
N ILE A 51 -21.99 -20.80 21.86
CA ILE A 51 -21.49 -19.49 21.38
C ILE A 51 -22.57 -18.77 20.56
N ALA A 52 -23.30 -19.50 19.72
CA ALA A 52 -24.42 -18.96 18.96
C ALA A 52 -25.52 -18.47 19.92
N GLY A 53 -25.93 -19.30 20.89
CA GLY A 53 -26.93 -18.96 21.91
C GLY A 53 -26.58 -17.70 22.70
N GLU A 54 -25.36 -17.62 23.24
CA GLU A 54 -24.85 -16.44 23.96
C GLU A 54 -24.87 -15.17 23.08
N SER A 55 -24.64 -15.32 21.78
CA SER A 55 -24.76 -14.22 20.82
C SER A 55 -26.20 -13.79 20.63
N LEU A 56 -27.12 -14.74 20.53
CA LEU A 56 -28.56 -14.49 20.35
C LEU A 56 -29.22 -13.88 21.60
N GLU A 57 -28.72 -14.15 22.81
CA GLU A 57 -29.19 -13.51 24.04
C GLU A 57 -28.96 -11.99 24.06
N ARG A 58 -27.96 -11.50 23.30
CA ARG A 58 -27.68 -10.07 23.16
C ARG A 58 -28.59 -9.37 22.15
N ILE A 59 -29.40 -10.12 21.41
CA ILE A 59 -30.30 -9.59 20.38
C ILE A 59 -31.64 -9.17 21.01
N PRO A 60 -32.17 -7.97 20.71
CA PRO A 60 -33.53 -7.59 21.10
C PRO A 60 -34.57 -8.62 20.64
N SER A 61 -35.50 -9.00 21.53
CA SER A 61 -36.46 -10.10 21.27
C SER A 61 -37.34 -9.88 20.04
N ASP A 62 -37.70 -8.63 19.75
CA ASP A 62 -38.45 -8.25 18.56
C ASP A 62 -37.62 -8.43 17.27
N LEU A 63 -36.31 -8.20 17.31
CA LEU A 63 -35.41 -8.48 16.18
C LEU A 63 -35.20 -9.99 15.98
N LYS A 64 -35.13 -10.77 17.07
CA LYS A 64 -35.09 -12.23 16.99
C LYS A 64 -36.35 -12.78 16.32
N PHE A 65 -37.52 -12.27 16.71
CA PHE A 65 -38.80 -12.63 16.06
C PHE A 65 -38.84 -12.25 14.58
N ASP A 66 -38.30 -11.09 14.20
CA ASP A 66 -38.17 -10.70 12.79
C ASP A 66 -37.32 -11.71 11.99
N LEU A 67 -36.18 -12.14 12.55
CA LEU A 67 -35.30 -13.14 11.94
C LEU A 67 -35.97 -14.51 11.81
N GLU A 68 -36.68 -14.96 12.85
CA GLU A 68 -37.47 -16.20 12.82
C GLU A 68 -38.49 -16.18 11.69
N ASN A 69 -39.27 -15.11 11.56
CA ASN A 69 -40.23 -14.97 10.46
C ASN A 69 -39.57 -14.92 9.09
N MET A 70 -38.42 -14.26 8.97
CA MET A 70 -37.68 -14.23 7.71
C MET A 70 -37.21 -15.63 7.30
N PHE A 71 -36.70 -16.44 8.24
CA PHE A 71 -36.14 -17.75 7.93
C PHE A 71 -37.19 -18.84 7.71
N LEU A 72 -38.39 -18.70 8.29
CA LEU A 72 -39.50 -19.66 8.13
C LEU A 72 -39.87 -19.93 6.68
N ASP A 73 -39.75 -18.93 5.81
CA ASP A 73 -40.11 -19.03 4.39
C ASP A 73 -38.92 -19.34 3.47
N LEU A 74 -37.69 -19.48 4.01
CA LEU A 74 -36.48 -19.71 3.21
C LEU A 74 -36.14 -21.20 3.10
N SER A 75 -35.81 -21.63 1.89
CA SER A 75 -35.11 -22.89 1.66
C SER A 75 -33.68 -22.86 2.22
N PHE A 76 -33.07 -24.04 2.39
CA PHE A 76 -31.70 -24.13 2.89
C PHE A 76 -30.68 -23.41 1.97
N ASP A 77 -30.88 -23.45 0.66
CA ASP A 77 -30.05 -22.71 -0.30
C ASP A 77 -30.23 -21.19 -0.20
N GLU A 78 -31.44 -20.72 0.10
CA GLU A 78 -31.70 -19.30 0.37
C GLU A 78 -31.06 -18.86 1.69
N ILE A 79 -31.07 -19.70 2.72
CA ILE A 79 -30.33 -19.47 3.98
C ILE A 79 -28.83 -19.36 3.70
N LYS A 80 -28.23 -20.32 2.94
CA LYS A 80 -26.83 -20.23 2.50
C LYS A 80 -26.58 -18.91 1.77
N GLY A 81 -27.45 -18.53 0.84
CA GLY A 81 -27.34 -17.28 0.11
C GLY A 81 -27.41 -16.01 1.00
N PHE A 82 -28.26 -16.03 2.03
CA PHE A 82 -28.38 -14.97 3.02
C PHE A 82 -27.10 -14.85 3.87
N VAL A 83 -26.59 -15.97 4.39
CA VAL A 83 -25.32 -16.01 5.14
C VAL A 83 -24.15 -15.57 4.28
N SER A 84 -24.02 -16.07 3.05
CA SER A 84 -22.94 -15.66 2.14
C SER A 84 -22.95 -14.14 1.90
N SER A 85 -24.13 -13.58 1.65
CA SER A 85 -24.29 -12.14 1.40
C SER A 85 -24.00 -11.30 2.65
N SER A 86 -24.25 -11.82 3.86
CA SER A 86 -24.01 -11.10 5.11
C SER A 86 -22.52 -10.93 5.43
N LEU A 87 -21.66 -11.86 4.99
CA LEU A 87 -20.20 -11.81 5.17
C LEU A 87 -19.56 -10.56 4.54
N PHE A 88 -20.21 -9.97 3.54
CA PHE A 88 -19.76 -8.77 2.83
C PHE A 88 -20.46 -7.49 3.29
N ILE A 89 -21.27 -7.56 4.36
CA ILE A 89 -21.78 -6.35 5.02
C ILE A 89 -20.57 -5.58 5.55
N LYS A 90 -20.57 -4.28 5.26
CA LYS A 90 -19.51 -3.38 5.67
C LYS A 90 -19.47 -3.29 7.19
N GLN A 91 -18.38 -3.75 7.78
CA GLN A 91 -18.11 -3.61 9.20
C GLN A 91 -17.10 -2.47 9.42
N ARG A 92 -17.34 -1.64 10.43
CA ARG A 92 -16.36 -0.60 10.82
C ARG A 92 -15.15 -1.29 11.46
N PHE A 93 -13.95 -0.81 11.10
CA PHE A 93 -12.67 -1.28 11.66
C PHE A 93 -12.29 -2.73 11.36
N MET A 94 -13.00 -3.42 10.46
CA MET A 94 -12.59 -4.73 9.96
C MET A 94 -12.19 -4.65 8.49
N ASP A 95 -11.00 -5.19 8.21
CA ASP A 95 -10.43 -5.33 6.89
C ASP A 95 -10.92 -6.66 6.30
N ASN A 96 -11.95 -6.60 5.43
CA ASN A 96 -12.53 -7.77 4.77
C ASN A 96 -12.30 -7.71 3.26
N SER A 97 -12.12 -8.87 2.63
CA SER A 97 -12.18 -9.00 1.17
C SER A 97 -13.58 -8.62 0.67
N ASN A 98 -13.66 -7.62 -0.21
CA ASN A 98 -14.91 -7.27 -0.88
C ASN A 98 -15.08 -8.01 -2.22
N ASP A 99 -16.25 -7.87 -2.85
CA ASP A 99 -16.60 -8.55 -4.11
C ASP A 99 -15.51 -8.38 -5.20
N ASN A 100 -14.87 -7.20 -5.31
CA ASN A 100 -13.85 -6.94 -6.32
C ASN A 100 -12.56 -7.75 -6.06
N LEU A 101 -12.05 -7.71 -4.82
CA LEU A 101 -10.83 -8.42 -4.45
C LEU A 101 -11.06 -9.93 -4.46
N LEU A 102 -12.19 -10.39 -3.94
CA LEU A 102 -12.61 -11.79 -3.96
C LEU A 102 -12.56 -12.33 -5.39
N ALA A 103 -13.34 -11.74 -6.30
CA ALA A 103 -13.42 -12.23 -7.67
C ALA A 103 -12.03 -12.25 -8.33
N LEU A 104 -11.26 -11.16 -8.23
CA LEU A 104 -9.93 -11.09 -8.82
C LEU A 104 -8.96 -12.14 -8.26
N ALA A 105 -8.90 -12.30 -6.93
CA ALA A 105 -8.01 -13.29 -6.32
C ALA A 105 -8.45 -14.73 -6.65
N SER A 106 -9.76 -15.02 -6.69
CA SER A 106 -10.28 -16.34 -7.07
C SER A 106 -9.93 -16.69 -8.53
N GLU A 107 -9.98 -15.73 -9.47
CA GLU A 107 -9.51 -15.96 -10.85
C GLU A 107 -8.01 -16.29 -10.90
N LEU A 108 -7.19 -15.54 -10.16
CA LEU A 108 -5.73 -15.68 -10.16
C LEU A 108 -5.26 -16.99 -9.51
N LEU A 109 -6.10 -17.65 -8.72
CA LEU A 109 -5.81 -18.98 -8.17
C LEU A 109 -5.91 -20.09 -9.21
N GLU A 110 -6.62 -19.88 -10.33
CA GLU A 110 -6.84 -20.89 -11.38
C GLU A 110 -7.34 -22.22 -10.80
N LEU A 111 -8.53 -22.19 -10.20
CA LEU A 111 -9.14 -23.35 -9.53
C LEU A 111 -9.45 -24.48 -10.53
N SER A 112 -9.34 -25.71 -10.04
CA SER A 112 -9.62 -26.96 -10.75
C SER A 112 -10.23 -28.00 -9.81
N ASN A 113 -10.81 -29.06 -10.38
CA ASN A 113 -11.42 -30.13 -9.60
C ASN A 113 -10.41 -30.80 -8.66
N GLY A 114 -10.82 -31.03 -7.42
CA GLY A 114 -9.99 -31.62 -6.38
C GLY A 114 -9.09 -30.64 -5.64
N ASP A 115 -9.10 -29.35 -5.99
CA ASP A 115 -8.29 -28.34 -5.31
C ASP A 115 -8.69 -28.16 -3.84
N SER A 116 -7.69 -27.90 -3.02
CA SER A 116 -7.84 -27.56 -1.60
C SER A 116 -7.50 -26.08 -1.42
N LEU A 117 -8.49 -25.31 -0.99
CA LEU A 117 -8.38 -23.87 -0.80
C LEU A 117 -8.00 -23.55 0.64
N PHE A 118 -7.06 -22.63 0.82
CA PHE A 118 -6.62 -22.14 2.11
C PHE A 118 -6.62 -20.63 2.19
N ASP A 119 -7.11 -20.10 3.32
CA ASP A 119 -7.12 -18.68 3.63
C ASP A 119 -6.39 -18.39 4.96
N LEU A 120 -5.29 -17.65 4.88
CA LEU A 120 -4.46 -17.33 6.03
C LEU A 120 -4.89 -16.00 6.67
N GLY A 121 -5.42 -16.06 7.89
CA GLY A 121 -6.12 -14.92 8.49
C GLY A 121 -7.55 -14.83 7.95
N SER A 122 -8.27 -15.96 8.02
CA SER A 122 -9.53 -16.16 7.29
C SER A 122 -10.70 -15.31 7.77
N GLY A 123 -10.58 -14.66 8.93
CA GLY A 123 -11.65 -13.89 9.56
C GLY A 123 -12.92 -14.72 9.69
N LEU A 124 -14.02 -14.21 9.15
CA LEU A 124 -15.33 -14.90 9.12
C LEU A 124 -15.45 -15.98 8.03
N GLY A 125 -14.41 -16.22 7.22
CA GLY A 125 -14.44 -17.19 6.11
C GLY A 125 -15.05 -16.65 4.81
N GLY A 126 -15.20 -15.32 4.68
CA GLY A 126 -15.81 -14.69 3.51
C GLY A 126 -15.12 -15.03 2.19
N PHE A 127 -13.79 -15.07 2.17
CA PHE A 127 -13.04 -15.46 0.97
C PHE A 127 -13.23 -16.94 0.61
N LEU A 128 -13.22 -17.84 1.62
CA LEU A 128 -13.44 -19.27 1.43
C LEU A 128 -14.82 -19.56 0.83
N ILE A 129 -15.88 -18.99 1.40
CA ILE A 129 -17.24 -19.20 0.93
C ILE A 129 -17.48 -18.50 -0.42
N GLY A 130 -17.00 -17.27 -0.57
CA GLY A 130 -17.11 -16.55 -1.83
C GLY A 130 -16.44 -17.31 -2.99
N THR A 131 -15.27 -17.89 -2.73
CA THR A 131 -14.54 -18.69 -3.72
C THR A 131 -15.22 -20.03 -3.98
N LEU A 132 -15.78 -20.68 -2.95
CA LEU A 132 -16.59 -21.90 -3.11
C LEU A 132 -17.77 -21.65 -4.06
N ASN A 133 -18.52 -20.56 -3.85
CA ASN A 133 -19.66 -20.21 -4.70
C ASN A 133 -19.23 -19.97 -6.16
N LEU A 134 -18.13 -19.23 -6.39
CA LEU A 134 -17.58 -19.01 -7.72
C LEU A 134 -17.11 -20.31 -8.39
N ALA A 135 -16.55 -21.25 -7.62
CA ALA A 135 -16.16 -22.57 -8.11
C ALA A 135 -17.39 -23.39 -8.53
N GLN A 136 -18.45 -23.39 -7.71
CA GLN A 136 -19.71 -24.08 -8.02
C GLN A 136 -20.40 -23.52 -9.27
N GLU A 137 -20.44 -22.20 -9.44
CA GLU A 137 -20.93 -21.54 -10.67
C GLU A 137 -20.20 -22.02 -11.94
N ARG A 138 -18.95 -22.48 -11.79
CA ARG A 138 -18.09 -23.00 -12.86
C ARG A 138 -18.07 -24.52 -12.94
N SER A 139 -18.90 -25.20 -12.14
CA SER A 139 -18.88 -26.67 -12.03
C SER A 139 -17.51 -27.23 -11.61
N ILE A 140 -16.81 -26.50 -10.73
CA ILE A 140 -15.55 -26.93 -10.11
C ILE A 140 -15.85 -27.46 -8.70
N GLU A 141 -15.48 -28.71 -8.45
CA GLU A 141 -15.60 -29.36 -7.14
C GLU A 141 -14.30 -29.24 -6.36
N LEU A 142 -14.29 -28.42 -5.30
CA LEU A 142 -13.16 -28.31 -4.38
C LEU A 142 -13.13 -29.53 -3.43
N SER A 143 -11.95 -30.01 -3.06
CA SER A 143 -11.80 -31.11 -2.09
C SER A 143 -11.86 -30.63 -0.64
N ALA A 144 -11.39 -29.40 -0.39
CA ALA A 144 -11.37 -28.84 0.95
C ALA A 144 -11.33 -27.31 1.01
N LEU A 145 -11.85 -26.77 2.11
CA LEU A 145 -11.74 -25.38 2.55
C LEU A 145 -11.04 -25.33 3.90
N TYR A 146 -9.96 -24.58 3.98
CA TYR A 146 -9.16 -24.49 5.17
C TYR A 146 -8.84 -23.05 5.56
N GLY A 147 -8.80 -22.76 6.85
CA GLY A 147 -8.47 -21.43 7.35
C GLY A 147 -7.68 -21.44 8.64
N VAL A 148 -7.07 -20.30 8.95
CA VAL A 148 -6.44 -20.00 10.24
C VAL A 148 -6.89 -18.62 10.70
N GLU A 149 -7.35 -18.52 11.93
CA GLU A 149 -7.80 -17.27 12.53
C GLU A 149 -7.29 -17.14 13.97
N ILE A 150 -6.86 -15.95 14.36
CA ILE A 150 -6.31 -15.66 15.70
C ILE A 150 -7.37 -15.08 16.64
N ASN A 151 -8.44 -14.49 16.10
CA ASN A 151 -9.57 -13.99 16.87
C ASN A 151 -10.54 -15.14 17.16
N TYR A 152 -10.74 -15.44 18.44
CA TYR A 152 -11.57 -16.56 18.88
C TYR A 152 -13.02 -16.47 18.39
N ASN A 153 -13.63 -15.29 18.44
CA ASN A 153 -15.00 -15.11 18.00
C ASN A 153 -15.13 -15.30 16.48
N GLN A 154 -14.21 -14.71 15.70
CA GLN A 154 -14.23 -14.89 14.23
C GLN A 154 -13.94 -16.35 13.84
N HIS A 155 -13.06 -17.04 14.56
CA HIS A 155 -12.81 -18.47 14.40
C HIS A 155 -14.10 -19.28 14.59
N ALA A 156 -14.84 -19.06 15.69
CA ALA A 156 -16.09 -19.76 15.97
C ALA A 156 -17.17 -19.47 14.90
N LEU A 157 -17.36 -18.20 14.55
CA LEU A 157 -18.33 -17.79 13.52
C LEU A 157 -17.96 -18.36 12.14
N SER A 158 -16.68 -18.36 11.78
CA SER A 158 -16.21 -18.96 10.53
C SER A 158 -16.47 -20.47 10.50
N LYS A 159 -16.27 -21.19 11.62
CA LYS A 159 -16.63 -22.61 11.71
C LYS A 159 -18.13 -22.83 11.46
N MET A 160 -19.01 -22.05 12.10
CA MET A 160 -20.46 -22.12 11.87
C MET A 160 -20.82 -21.94 10.40
N VAL A 161 -20.23 -20.92 9.76
CA VAL A 161 -20.41 -20.65 8.34
C VAL A 161 -19.94 -21.84 7.50
N LEU A 162 -18.74 -22.37 7.73
CA LEU A 162 -18.26 -23.50 6.93
C LEU A 162 -19.13 -24.75 7.12
N GLU A 163 -19.62 -25.03 8.33
CA GLU A 163 -20.50 -26.18 8.59
C GLU A 163 -21.81 -26.06 7.81
N ILE A 164 -22.46 -24.89 7.82
CA ILE A 164 -23.68 -24.61 7.04
C ILE A 164 -23.47 -24.90 5.55
N PHE A 165 -22.30 -24.54 5.01
CA PHE A 165 -22.05 -24.65 3.57
C PHE A 165 -21.50 -26.01 3.12
N THR A 166 -20.86 -26.76 4.02
CA THR A 166 -20.10 -27.97 3.62
C THR A 166 -20.67 -29.27 4.17
N PHE A 167 -21.59 -29.22 5.13
CA PHE A 167 -22.19 -30.42 5.76
C PHE A 167 -22.74 -31.42 4.73
N ASP A 168 -23.52 -30.95 3.76
CA ASP A 168 -24.18 -31.76 2.74
C ASP A 168 -23.31 -31.97 1.49
N SER A 169 -22.05 -31.55 1.55
CA SER A 169 -21.11 -31.58 0.43
C SER A 169 -19.98 -32.61 0.63
N SER A 170 -19.30 -32.97 -0.45
CA SER A 170 -18.06 -33.75 -0.38
C SER A 170 -16.84 -32.92 0.06
N VAL A 171 -17.01 -31.60 0.20
CA VAL A 171 -15.94 -30.65 0.52
C VAL A 171 -15.62 -30.72 2.01
N LYS A 172 -14.37 -31.01 2.34
CA LYS A 172 -13.92 -31.00 3.75
C LYS A 172 -13.70 -29.58 4.22
N SER A 173 -14.06 -29.25 5.46
CA SER A 173 -13.83 -27.93 6.03
C SER A 173 -13.03 -27.98 7.34
N LYS A 174 -12.14 -27.01 7.57
CA LYS A 174 -11.46 -26.85 8.88
C LYS A 174 -10.91 -25.42 9.07
N ILE A 175 -11.29 -24.76 10.16
CA ILE A 175 -10.65 -23.52 10.62
C ILE A 175 -9.85 -23.80 11.90
N ASN A 176 -8.55 -23.50 11.90
CA ASN A 176 -7.69 -23.62 13.08
C ASN A 176 -7.63 -22.28 13.82
N TYR A 177 -7.85 -22.32 15.14
CA TYR A 177 -7.54 -21.19 16.03
C TYR A 177 -6.04 -21.19 16.32
N ALA A 178 -5.30 -20.24 15.74
CA ALA A 178 -3.85 -20.19 15.90
C ALA A 178 -3.26 -18.80 15.63
N ASN A 179 -2.19 -18.47 16.35
CA ASN A 179 -1.34 -17.34 16.04
C ASN A 179 -0.30 -17.73 14.98
N ILE A 180 -0.44 -17.15 13.79
CA ILE A 180 0.39 -17.42 12.60
C ILE A 180 1.89 -17.20 12.87
N LEU A 181 2.24 -16.27 13.75
CA LEU A 181 3.61 -15.88 14.05
C LEU A 181 4.32 -16.85 15.00
N THR A 182 3.59 -17.55 15.86
CA THR A 182 4.16 -18.38 16.94
C THR A 182 3.80 -19.85 16.82
N ASP A 183 2.62 -20.15 16.28
CA ASP A 183 2.04 -21.47 16.37
C ASP A 183 2.40 -22.32 15.14
N LYS A 184 2.60 -23.60 15.42
CA LYS A 184 2.76 -24.61 14.38
C LYS A 184 1.40 -25.24 14.11
N TYR A 185 1.04 -25.31 12.84
CA TYR A 185 -0.09 -26.08 12.37
C TYR A 185 0.37 -26.85 11.13
N GLU A 186 0.01 -28.13 11.06
CA GLU A 186 0.33 -29.01 9.94
C GLU A 186 -0.93 -29.15 9.07
N LEU A 187 -0.97 -28.37 8.00
CA LEU A 187 -2.02 -28.40 7.01
C LEU A 187 -1.39 -28.08 5.66
N THR A 188 -1.67 -28.90 4.65
CA THR A 188 -1.20 -28.68 3.27
C THR A 188 -2.36 -28.39 2.33
N TYR A 189 -2.10 -27.57 1.33
CA TYR A 189 -3.07 -27.15 0.33
C TYR A 189 -2.35 -26.81 -0.98
N ASN A 190 -3.10 -26.68 -2.06
CA ASN A 190 -2.56 -26.28 -3.36
C ASN A 190 -3.04 -24.90 -3.84
N LYS A 191 -4.11 -24.33 -3.27
CA LYS A 191 -4.58 -22.97 -3.57
C LYS A 191 -4.59 -22.14 -2.30
N GLY A 192 -3.76 -21.10 -2.24
CA GLY A 192 -3.56 -20.30 -1.03
C GLY A 192 -3.87 -18.82 -1.21
N PHE A 193 -4.58 -18.21 -0.27
CA PHE A 193 -4.82 -16.77 -0.23
C PHE A 193 -4.35 -16.20 1.10
N VAL A 194 -3.86 -14.95 1.06
CA VAL A 194 -3.59 -14.18 2.26
C VAL A 194 -3.92 -12.71 2.07
N TYR A 195 -4.79 -12.21 2.94
CA TYR A 195 -4.99 -10.79 3.22
C TYR A 195 -4.44 -10.54 4.63
N PRO A 196 -3.15 -10.18 4.77
CA PRO A 196 -2.54 -9.93 6.07
C PRO A 196 -2.99 -8.57 6.65
N PRO A 197 -2.86 -8.35 7.97
CA PRO A 197 -3.02 -7.03 8.57
C PRO A 197 -2.07 -6.00 7.92
N LEU A 198 -2.64 -5.06 7.15
CA LEU A 198 -1.86 -4.20 6.26
C LEU A 198 -1.04 -3.16 7.03
N GLY A 199 0.26 -3.09 6.75
CA GLY A 199 1.14 -2.10 7.37
C GLY A 199 1.33 -2.26 8.88
N MET A 200 0.93 -3.41 9.44
CA MET A 200 1.15 -3.73 10.84
C MET A 200 2.64 -3.64 11.19
N LYS A 201 2.94 -3.11 12.38
CA LYS A 201 4.30 -3.14 12.94
C LYS A 201 4.34 -4.13 14.09
N LEU A 202 5.29 -5.05 14.04
CA LEU A 202 5.55 -5.96 15.14
C LEU A 202 6.40 -5.24 16.20
N MET A 203 6.03 -5.43 17.45
CA MET A 203 6.79 -4.92 18.60
C MET A 203 7.62 -6.05 19.21
N GLY A 204 8.77 -5.71 19.79
CA GLY A 204 9.69 -6.67 20.40
C GLY A 204 10.89 -7.00 19.51
N ASN A 205 11.82 -7.78 20.08
CA ASN A 205 13.11 -8.06 19.46
C ASN A 205 13.20 -9.45 18.81
N ASP A 206 12.37 -10.42 19.24
CA ASP A 206 12.49 -11.81 18.81
C ASP A 206 11.18 -12.31 18.18
N LEU A 207 11.20 -12.48 16.86
CA LEU A 207 10.29 -13.40 16.20
C LEU A 207 10.99 -14.76 16.17
N ASN A 208 10.51 -15.73 16.94
CA ASN A 208 10.93 -17.13 16.83
C ASN A 208 10.33 -17.79 15.57
N TYR A 209 10.46 -17.10 14.44
CA TYR A 209 9.91 -17.52 13.15
C TYR A 209 11.03 -18.11 12.29
N ILE A 210 10.77 -19.29 11.74
CA ILE A 210 11.73 -20.00 10.87
C ILE A 210 11.20 -19.88 9.43
N SER A 211 11.94 -19.16 8.60
CA SER A 211 11.63 -18.99 7.18
C SER A 211 11.77 -20.31 6.41
N ILE A 212 11.02 -20.44 5.31
CA ILE A 212 11.25 -21.48 4.30
C ILE A 212 12.68 -21.45 3.74
N PHE A 213 13.35 -20.29 3.76
CA PHE A 213 14.74 -20.13 3.39
C PHE A 213 15.63 -20.14 4.63
N LYS A 214 16.37 -21.22 4.85
CA LYS A 214 17.20 -21.43 6.06
C LYS A 214 18.26 -20.35 6.30
N ASN A 215 18.69 -19.64 5.25
CA ASN A 215 19.66 -18.55 5.30
C ASN A 215 19.03 -17.17 5.57
N ILE A 216 17.70 -17.08 5.62
CA ILE A 216 16.99 -15.83 5.88
C ILE A 216 16.43 -15.82 7.30
N VAL A 217 16.67 -14.72 7.99
CA VAL A 217 16.06 -14.42 9.30
C VAL A 217 15.06 -13.29 9.11
N LEU A 218 13.78 -13.61 9.21
CA LEU A 218 12.71 -12.61 9.24
C LEU A 218 12.58 -12.06 10.67
N SER A 219 12.62 -10.74 10.79
CA SER A 219 12.61 -10.01 12.07
C SER A 219 11.46 -9.02 12.15
N THR A 220 11.27 -8.39 13.31
CA THR A 220 10.23 -7.35 13.50
C THR A 220 10.43 -6.10 12.64
N ARG A 221 11.59 -5.97 11.97
CA ARG A 221 11.87 -4.88 11.02
C ARG A 221 11.31 -5.14 9.63
N ASN A 222 11.16 -6.42 9.28
CA ASN A 222 10.63 -6.84 7.98
C ASN A 222 9.16 -6.45 7.84
N SER A 223 8.72 -6.34 6.60
CA SER A 223 7.29 -6.15 6.33
C SER A 223 6.53 -7.40 6.78
N VAL A 224 5.51 -7.23 7.62
CA VAL A 224 4.74 -8.33 8.22
C VAL A 224 4.10 -9.21 7.16
N GLU A 225 3.70 -8.60 6.05
CA GLU A 225 3.17 -9.28 4.88
C GLU A 225 4.12 -10.38 4.37
N TRP A 226 5.45 -10.18 4.40
CA TRP A 226 6.39 -11.22 3.99
C TRP A 226 6.44 -12.42 4.94
N ILE A 227 6.18 -12.22 6.23
CA ILE A 227 6.11 -13.32 7.22
C ILE A 227 4.86 -14.16 6.98
N PHE A 228 3.73 -13.49 6.71
CA PHE A 228 2.48 -14.15 6.33
C PHE A 228 2.63 -14.92 5.01
N ILE A 229 3.28 -14.32 4.01
CA ILE A 229 3.57 -14.98 2.73
C ILE A 229 4.50 -16.18 2.93
N ASP A 230 5.59 -16.05 3.70
CA ASP A 230 6.49 -17.18 3.99
C ASP A 230 5.71 -18.35 4.61
N LYS A 231 4.81 -18.05 5.56
CA LYS A 231 3.99 -19.07 6.22
C LYS A 231 3.03 -19.72 5.23
N LEU A 232 2.36 -18.94 4.39
CA LEU A 232 1.48 -19.44 3.33
C LEU A 232 2.26 -20.39 2.38
N LEU A 233 3.43 -19.98 1.92
CA LEU A 233 4.23 -20.75 0.97
C LEU A 233 4.85 -22.02 1.59
N SER A 234 5.13 -22.03 2.90
CA SER A 234 5.70 -23.19 3.60
C SER A 234 4.84 -24.47 3.48
N ASN A 235 3.52 -24.27 3.42
CA ASN A 235 2.49 -25.31 3.43
C ASN A 235 1.83 -25.51 2.06
N LEU A 236 2.18 -24.70 1.06
CA LEU A 236 1.71 -24.82 -0.31
C LEU A 236 2.42 -26.01 -1.01
N LYS A 237 1.65 -26.95 -1.54
CA LYS A 237 2.12 -28.21 -2.15
C LYS A 237 1.34 -28.53 -3.44
N GLY A 238 1.89 -29.43 -4.27
CA GLY A 238 1.32 -29.82 -5.57
C GLY A 238 2.00 -29.12 -6.76
N GLU A 239 1.94 -29.70 -7.95
CA GLU A 239 2.55 -29.11 -9.16
C GLU A 239 1.81 -27.86 -9.62
N ASP A 240 0.48 -27.89 -9.60
CA ASP A 240 -0.39 -26.75 -9.96
C ASP A 240 -0.66 -25.80 -8.77
N ALA A 241 0.26 -25.82 -7.80
CA ALA A 241 0.22 -25.01 -6.59
C ALA A 241 0.26 -23.52 -6.93
N ARG A 242 -0.71 -22.78 -6.39
CA ARG A 242 -0.82 -21.34 -6.63
C ARG A 242 -1.23 -20.59 -5.37
N ALA A 243 -0.67 -19.40 -5.19
CA ALA A 243 -1.07 -18.53 -4.10
C ALA A 243 -1.16 -17.06 -4.52
N VAL A 244 -2.04 -16.32 -3.85
CA VAL A 244 -2.27 -14.89 -4.08
C VAL A 244 -2.17 -14.16 -2.74
N ALA A 245 -1.33 -13.13 -2.68
CA ALA A 245 -1.13 -12.33 -1.47
C ALA A 245 -1.41 -10.85 -1.73
N LEU A 246 -2.20 -10.23 -0.87
CA LEU A 246 -2.41 -8.79 -0.85
C LEU A 246 -1.32 -8.11 0.00
N VAL A 247 -0.67 -7.08 -0.55
CA VAL A 247 0.44 -6.41 0.13
C VAL A 247 0.38 -4.89 -0.01
N THR A 248 1.01 -4.19 0.95
CA THR A 248 1.30 -2.77 0.81
C THR A 248 2.56 -2.55 -0.04
N GLY A 249 2.71 -1.34 -0.59
CA GLY A 249 3.87 -1.02 -1.44
C GLY A 249 5.24 -1.18 -0.76
N ARG A 250 5.32 -1.05 0.57
CA ARG A 250 6.59 -1.20 1.32
C ARG A 250 7.26 -2.53 1.03
N THR A 251 6.49 -3.61 0.97
CA THR A 251 6.89 -4.98 0.62
C THR A 251 7.68 -5.03 -0.70
N LEU A 252 7.41 -4.10 -1.63
CA LEU A 252 7.98 -4.04 -2.98
C LEU A 252 9.21 -3.14 -3.13
N PHE A 253 9.62 -2.36 -2.13
CA PHE A 253 10.85 -1.53 -2.23
C PHE A 253 11.71 -1.45 -0.96
N SER A 254 11.26 -2.04 0.14
CA SER A 254 11.93 -1.97 1.43
C SER A 254 13.29 -2.67 1.41
N ALA A 255 14.33 -1.97 1.88
CA ALA A 255 15.69 -2.51 1.89
C ALA A 255 15.87 -3.68 2.87
N VAL A 256 15.13 -3.70 3.98
CA VAL A 256 15.20 -4.80 4.96
C VAL A 256 14.60 -6.10 4.45
N ASP A 257 13.75 -6.03 3.42
CA ASP A 257 13.10 -7.19 2.80
C ASP A 257 13.87 -7.71 1.58
N ARG A 258 14.99 -7.05 1.21
CA ARG A 258 15.75 -7.34 -0.01
C ARG A 258 16.24 -8.78 -0.09
N ASP A 259 16.80 -9.31 1.00
CA ASP A 259 17.39 -10.64 0.98
C ASP A 259 16.31 -11.72 0.81
N TYR A 260 15.18 -11.59 1.52
CA TYR A 260 14.03 -12.48 1.36
C TYR A 260 13.46 -12.43 -0.06
N ARG A 261 13.27 -11.22 -0.60
CA ARG A 261 12.85 -10.99 -1.98
C ARG A 261 13.76 -11.68 -3.00
N ASN A 262 15.07 -11.57 -2.83
CA ASN A 262 16.03 -12.21 -3.72
C ASN A 262 15.92 -13.74 -3.67
N GLU A 263 15.69 -14.34 -2.50
CA GLU A 263 15.48 -15.79 -2.39
C GLU A 263 14.14 -16.24 -3.00
N ILE A 264 13.08 -15.45 -2.85
CA ILE A 264 11.79 -15.68 -3.53
C ILE A 264 11.91 -15.65 -5.06
N LEU A 265 12.72 -14.75 -5.62
CA LEU A 265 12.98 -14.73 -7.06
C LEU A 265 13.78 -15.95 -7.50
N LYS A 266 14.88 -16.27 -6.81
CA LYS A 266 15.76 -17.40 -7.14
C LYS A 266 15.04 -18.74 -7.04
N SER A 267 14.07 -18.88 -6.14
CA SER A 267 13.27 -20.09 -6.01
C SER A 267 12.29 -20.29 -7.17
N GLY A 268 12.07 -19.27 -8.02
CA GLY A 268 11.09 -19.29 -9.10
C GLY A 268 9.64 -19.29 -8.59
N MET A 269 9.42 -18.89 -7.32
CA MET A 269 8.09 -18.90 -6.71
C MET A 269 7.23 -17.70 -7.10
N LEU A 270 7.84 -16.55 -7.40
CA LEU A 270 7.09 -15.35 -7.79
C LEU A 270 6.76 -15.39 -9.28
N GLU A 271 5.46 -15.37 -9.59
CA GLU A 271 4.95 -15.37 -10.97
C GLU A 271 4.68 -13.95 -11.48
N GLY A 272 4.12 -13.10 -10.63
CA GLY A 272 3.70 -11.77 -11.05
C GLY A 272 3.34 -10.82 -9.92
N ILE A 273 3.31 -9.54 -10.30
CA ILE A 273 2.97 -8.41 -9.44
C ILE A 273 1.93 -7.55 -10.16
N ILE A 274 0.76 -7.38 -9.55
CA ILE A 274 -0.30 -6.52 -10.06
C ILE A 274 -0.44 -5.31 -9.14
N GLU A 275 -0.27 -4.11 -9.68
CA GLU A 275 -0.57 -2.85 -9.01
C GLU A 275 -2.04 -2.50 -9.16
N LEU A 276 -2.79 -2.49 -8.05
CA LEU A 276 -4.25 -2.42 -8.09
C LEU A 276 -4.78 -0.97 -8.21
N PRO A 277 -6.01 -0.78 -8.70
CA PRO A 277 -6.73 0.48 -8.57
C PRO A 277 -6.79 0.99 -7.12
N GLN A 278 -6.68 2.31 -6.94
CA GLN A 278 -6.75 2.90 -5.61
C GLN A 278 -8.17 2.76 -5.02
N GLY A 279 -8.26 2.34 -3.76
CA GLY A 279 -9.54 2.14 -3.08
C GLY A 279 -10.29 0.88 -3.50
N ILE A 280 -9.58 -0.13 -4.02
CA ILE A 280 -10.12 -1.46 -4.31
C ILE A 280 -10.65 -2.15 -3.06
N VAL A 281 -9.99 -1.96 -1.92
CA VAL A 281 -10.47 -2.37 -0.60
C VAL A 281 -11.19 -1.20 0.05
N ASP A 282 -12.30 -1.50 0.72
CA ASP A 282 -13.09 -0.50 1.45
C ASP A 282 -12.35 0.03 2.68
N ASN A 283 -12.76 1.18 3.20
CA ASN A 283 -12.22 1.80 4.43
C ASN A 283 -10.73 2.21 4.42
N THR A 284 -10.00 1.97 3.33
CA THR A 284 -8.60 2.37 3.19
C THR A 284 -8.32 3.12 1.89
N SER A 285 -7.42 4.10 1.95
CA SER A 285 -6.86 4.80 0.78
C SER A 285 -5.47 4.29 0.41
N ILE A 286 -4.97 3.29 1.14
CA ILE A 286 -3.66 2.66 0.91
C ILE A 286 -3.64 2.08 -0.51
N LYS A 287 -2.53 2.31 -1.22
CA LYS A 287 -2.26 1.68 -2.51
C LYS A 287 -1.82 0.23 -2.25
N LEU A 288 -2.51 -0.71 -2.90
CA LEU A 288 -2.35 -2.14 -2.70
C LEU A 288 -1.89 -2.85 -3.97
N PHE A 289 -1.29 -4.01 -3.76
CA PHE A 289 -0.69 -4.83 -4.80
C PHE A 289 -1.04 -6.30 -4.56
N LEU A 290 -1.18 -7.09 -5.63
CA LEU A 290 -1.21 -8.55 -5.53
C LEU A 290 0.14 -9.11 -5.93
N LEU A 291 0.62 -10.05 -5.12
CA LEU A 291 1.71 -10.96 -5.48
C LEU A 291 1.11 -12.32 -5.82
N ILE A 292 1.45 -12.83 -7.00
CA ILE A 292 1.02 -14.13 -7.49
C ILE A 292 2.20 -15.08 -7.40
N PHE A 293 1.97 -16.23 -6.78
CA PHE A 293 2.98 -17.26 -6.59
C PHE A 293 2.55 -18.54 -7.30
N SER A 294 3.49 -19.13 -8.02
CA SER A 294 3.39 -20.45 -8.64
C SER A 294 4.79 -21.05 -8.72
N LYS A 295 4.99 -22.16 -9.44
CA LYS A 295 6.30 -22.85 -9.48
C LYS A 295 7.07 -22.56 -10.75
N ASN A 296 8.40 -22.63 -10.65
CA ASN A 296 9.34 -22.68 -11.77
C ASN A 296 9.27 -21.47 -12.73
N ASN A 297 8.93 -20.29 -12.21
CA ASN A 297 8.91 -19.06 -12.99
C ASN A 297 10.34 -18.60 -13.31
N LYS A 298 10.60 -18.30 -14.59
CA LYS A 298 11.89 -17.75 -15.06
C LYS A 298 11.90 -16.23 -15.18
N ASN A 299 10.72 -15.66 -15.31
CA ASN A 299 10.46 -14.23 -15.38
C ASN A 299 9.23 -13.92 -14.52
N VAL A 300 9.10 -12.66 -14.15
CA VAL A 300 8.00 -12.13 -13.35
C VAL A 300 7.17 -11.18 -14.21
N ARG A 301 5.85 -11.39 -14.25
CA ARG A 301 4.90 -10.47 -14.90
C ARG A 301 4.73 -9.22 -14.04
N LEU A 302 4.82 -8.04 -14.65
CA LEU A 302 4.56 -6.77 -13.98
C LEU A 302 3.39 -6.08 -14.69
N PHE A 303 2.33 -5.78 -13.93
CA PHE A 303 1.14 -5.15 -14.49
C PHE A 303 0.64 -3.99 -13.63
N ASP A 304 0.57 -2.80 -14.24
CA ASP A 304 -0.12 -1.64 -13.65
C ASP A 304 -1.60 -1.64 -14.03
N ALA A 305 -2.44 -2.16 -13.13
CA ALA A 305 -3.89 -2.21 -13.28
C ALA A 305 -4.58 -0.96 -12.71
N SER A 306 -3.85 0.11 -12.35
CA SER A 306 -4.41 1.27 -11.66
C SER A 306 -5.59 1.95 -12.37
N MET A 307 -5.62 1.86 -13.70
CA MET A 307 -6.65 2.46 -14.56
C MET A 307 -7.86 1.55 -14.83
N PHE A 308 -7.83 0.29 -14.37
CA PHE A 308 -8.89 -0.71 -14.63
C PHE A 308 -10.04 -0.63 -13.61
N SER A 309 -10.48 0.60 -13.32
CA SER A 309 -11.63 0.85 -12.47
C SER A 309 -12.47 2.00 -12.99
N SER A 310 -13.78 1.91 -12.74
CA SER A 310 -14.70 3.01 -12.98
C SER A 310 -14.88 3.88 -11.73
N LYS A 311 -15.05 5.19 -11.93
CA LYS A 311 -15.22 6.17 -10.85
C LYS A 311 -16.42 5.82 -9.95
N ARG A 312 -16.28 6.11 -8.65
CA ARG A 312 -17.34 5.96 -7.64
C ARG A 312 -18.61 6.71 -8.08
N LYS A 313 -19.76 6.04 -8.08
CA LYS A 313 -21.04 6.75 -7.87
C LYS A 313 -21.05 7.23 -6.42
N PHE A 314 -21.56 8.44 -6.14
CA PHE A 314 -21.59 9.10 -4.81
C PHE A 314 -21.40 8.15 -3.60
N ASN A 315 -20.25 8.23 -2.93
CA ASN A 315 -19.87 7.44 -1.74
C ASN A 315 -19.91 5.89 -1.84
N GLY A 316 -20.06 5.30 -3.02
CA GLY A 316 -20.02 3.85 -3.25
C GLY A 316 -18.61 3.29 -3.48
N PRO A 317 -18.43 1.94 -3.40
CA PRO A 317 -17.18 1.28 -3.72
C PRO A 317 -16.80 1.50 -5.19
N ILE A 318 -15.50 1.39 -5.51
CA ILE A 318 -15.09 1.35 -6.91
C ILE A 318 -15.59 0.06 -7.56
N LYS A 319 -15.79 0.09 -8.88
CA LYS A 319 -16.02 -1.15 -9.64
C LYS A 319 -14.77 -1.44 -10.46
N VAL A 320 -14.20 -2.61 -10.26
CA VAL A 320 -13.02 -3.11 -10.98
C VAL A 320 -13.48 -3.99 -12.15
N ASP A 321 -12.84 -3.85 -13.31
CA ASP A 321 -13.06 -4.76 -14.43
C ASP A 321 -12.15 -5.98 -14.31
N VAL A 322 -12.58 -6.95 -13.50
CA VAL A 322 -11.81 -8.17 -13.21
C VAL A 322 -11.45 -8.92 -14.49
N LYS A 323 -12.41 -9.03 -15.43
CA LYS A 323 -12.19 -9.73 -16.69
C LYS A 323 -11.06 -9.07 -17.50
N GLN A 324 -11.11 -7.75 -17.68
CA GLN A 324 -10.05 -7.06 -18.39
C GLN A 324 -8.68 -7.20 -17.69
N ILE A 325 -8.63 -7.13 -16.35
CA ILE A 325 -7.38 -7.33 -15.60
C ILE A 325 -6.80 -8.71 -15.88
N ILE A 326 -7.62 -9.77 -15.82
CA ILE A 326 -7.20 -11.15 -16.07
C ILE A 326 -6.76 -11.35 -17.52
N ASP A 327 -7.56 -10.86 -18.48
CA ASP A 327 -7.26 -10.95 -19.91
C ASP A 327 -5.92 -10.26 -20.25
N PHE A 328 -5.65 -9.08 -19.68
CA PHE A 328 -4.36 -8.39 -19.86
C PHE A 328 -3.21 -9.10 -19.14
N TYR A 329 -3.41 -9.56 -17.90
CA TYR A 329 -2.36 -10.21 -17.12
C TYR A 329 -1.86 -11.51 -17.77
N TYR A 330 -2.76 -12.31 -18.35
CA TYR A 330 -2.40 -13.52 -19.10
C TYR A 330 -2.14 -13.28 -20.58
N GLY A 331 -2.39 -12.07 -21.08
CA GLY A 331 -2.14 -11.67 -22.45
C GLY A 331 -0.66 -11.68 -22.83
N ASN A 332 -0.39 -11.66 -24.14
CA ASN A 332 0.97 -11.66 -24.66
C ASN A 332 1.73 -10.36 -24.39
N ASP A 333 1.00 -9.25 -24.22
CA ASP A 333 1.56 -7.91 -24.07
C ASP A 333 1.91 -7.54 -22.62
N VAL A 334 1.63 -8.43 -21.64
CA VAL A 334 2.01 -8.20 -20.25
C VAL A 334 3.53 -8.08 -20.15
N ALA A 335 4.00 -7.00 -19.52
CA ALA A 335 5.42 -6.79 -19.34
C ALA A 335 6.02 -7.87 -18.44
N LYS A 336 7.21 -8.35 -18.80
CA LYS A 336 7.94 -9.38 -18.05
C LYS A 336 9.35 -8.87 -17.77
N LYS A 337 9.86 -9.19 -16.58
CA LYS A 337 11.25 -8.98 -16.19
C LYS A 337 11.89 -10.31 -15.85
N ASP A 338 13.08 -10.56 -16.39
CA ASP A 338 13.87 -11.72 -15.99
C ASP A 338 14.33 -11.56 -14.52
N ILE A 339 14.62 -12.70 -13.86
CA ILE A 339 15.03 -12.71 -12.45
C ILE A 339 16.21 -11.77 -12.19
N SER A 340 17.21 -11.73 -13.08
CA SER A 340 18.37 -10.86 -12.93
C SER A 340 18.00 -9.38 -13.02
N GLU A 341 17.16 -9.01 -13.99
CA GLU A 341 16.70 -7.63 -14.16
C GLU A 341 15.94 -7.15 -12.92
N LEU A 342 15.05 -7.98 -12.37
CA LEU A 342 14.23 -7.62 -11.22
C LEU A 342 15.06 -7.59 -9.91
N THR A 343 16.12 -8.39 -9.82
CA THR A 343 17.06 -8.39 -8.68
C THR A 343 17.86 -7.08 -8.63
N ASP A 344 18.21 -6.50 -9.78
CA ASP A 344 18.93 -5.23 -9.87
C ASP A 344 18.05 -4.02 -9.52
N LEU A 345 16.72 -4.16 -9.58
CA LEU A 345 15.78 -3.11 -9.22
C LEU A 345 15.61 -2.98 -7.70
N SER A 346 15.70 -1.75 -7.20
CA SER A 346 15.42 -1.46 -5.79
C SER A 346 13.93 -1.39 -5.47
N ASN A 347 13.08 -1.17 -6.48
CA ASN A 347 11.63 -1.02 -6.38
C ASN A 347 10.92 -1.88 -7.43
N TRP A 348 10.06 -2.79 -6.99
CA TRP A 348 9.31 -3.74 -7.82
C TRP A 348 7.88 -3.27 -8.15
N ILE A 349 7.49 -2.06 -7.74
CA ILE A 349 6.20 -1.49 -8.11
C ILE A 349 6.11 -1.42 -9.65
N PRO A 350 5.12 -2.06 -10.30
CA PRO A 350 5.00 -2.07 -11.77
C PRO A 350 5.14 -0.69 -12.43
N SER A 351 4.45 0.34 -11.94
CA SER A 351 4.52 1.71 -12.49
C SER A 351 5.89 2.40 -12.34
N THR A 352 6.80 1.84 -11.54
CA THR A 352 8.19 2.28 -11.39
C THR A 352 9.16 1.34 -12.13
N ALA A 353 9.01 0.04 -11.95
CA ALA A 353 9.88 -1.00 -12.50
C ALA A 353 9.81 -1.10 -14.04
N LEU A 354 8.71 -0.64 -14.64
CA LEU A 354 8.49 -0.61 -16.09
C LEU A 354 8.92 0.71 -16.74
N LEU A 355 9.42 1.68 -15.96
CA LEU A 355 9.92 2.93 -16.54
C LEU A 355 11.14 2.64 -17.43
N THR A 356 11.06 3.09 -18.67
CA THR A 356 12.21 3.10 -19.58
C THR A 356 12.93 4.43 -19.42
N ILE A 357 14.22 4.37 -19.12
CA ILE A 357 15.07 5.54 -18.92
C ILE A 357 16.12 5.52 -20.01
N ASP A 358 16.02 6.46 -20.94
CA ASP A 358 17.04 6.63 -21.95
C ASP A 358 18.34 7.09 -21.29
N SER A 359 19.43 6.40 -21.63
CA SER A 359 20.76 6.84 -21.21
C SER A 359 21.07 8.18 -21.87
N PRO A 360 21.43 9.21 -21.10
CA PRO A 360 21.71 10.52 -21.66
C PRO A 360 22.97 10.48 -22.55
N ILE A 361 22.98 11.33 -23.59
CA ILE A 361 24.14 11.50 -24.47
C ILE A 361 25.31 12.03 -23.62
N ASN A 362 26.48 11.38 -23.71
CA ASN A 362 27.64 11.65 -22.85
C ASN A 362 27.29 11.54 -21.36
N GLY A 363 26.56 10.49 -21.00
CA GLY A 363 26.15 10.22 -19.63
C GLY A 363 27.32 9.94 -18.70
N VAL A 364 27.30 10.56 -17.51
CA VAL A 364 28.25 10.32 -16.42
C VAL A 364 27.48 10.00 -15.14
N LYS A 365 28.05 9.19 -14.24
CA LYS A 365 27.44 9.02 -12.91
C LYS A 365 27.54 10.32 -12.12
N LEU A 366 26.49 10.70 -11.41
CA LEU A 366 26.48 11.93 -10.61
C LEU A 366 27.64 11.97 -9.59
N SER A 367 27.95 10.84 -8.96
CA SER A 367 29.11 10.64 -8.06
C SER A 367 30.47 11.02 -8.64
N GLU A 368 30.66 11.01 -9.96
CA GLU A 368 31.93 11.35 -10.60
C GLU A 368 32.13 12.87 -10.75
N VAL A 369 31.04 13.63 -10.63
CA VAL A 369 30.99 15.09 -10.84
C VAL A 369 30.34 15.85 -9.68
N ALA A 370 29.91 15.15 -8.62
CA ALA A 370 29.35 15.75 -7.42
C ALA A 370 29.53 14.85 -6.19
N HIS A 371 29.83 15.47 -5.05
CA HIS A 371 29.74 14.83 -3.75
C HIS A 371 28.30 14.93 -3.22
N VAL A 372 27.59 13.81 -3.20
CA VAL A 372 26.18 13.72 -2.80
C VAL A 372 26.08 13.11 -1.40
N PHE A 373 25.45 13.83 -0.47
CA PHE A 373 25.30 13.37 0.91
C PHE A 373 23.99 13.84 1.52
N THR A 374 23.57 13.16 2.58
CA THR A 374 22.33 13.48 3.31
C THR A 374 22.62 14.54 4.37
N GLY A 375 21.79 15.58 4.44
CA GLY A 375 21.75 16.57 5.51
C GLY A 375 21.32 15.97 6.85
N SER A 376 21.17 16.83 7.85
CA SER A 376 20.81 16.42 9.21
C SER A 376 19.44 15.71 9.23
N GLN A 377 19.36 14.56 9.91
CA GLN A 377 18.08 13.86 10.13
C GLN A 377 17.17 14.58 11.12
N TYR A 378 17.70 15.59 11.83
CA TYR A 378 16.92 16.41 12.74
C TYR A 378 15.87 17.22 11.97
N THR A 379 14.76 17.46 12.65
CA THR A 379 13.67 18.32 12.19
C THR A 379 13.61 19.54 13.11
N VAL A 380 12.79 20.53 12.76
CA VAL A 380 12.55 21.72 13.61
C VAL A 380 12.20 21.34 15.05
N ARG A 381 11.50 20.21 15.26
CA ARG A 381 11.16 19.70 16.61
C ARG A 381 12.38 19.45 17.49
N ASN A 382 13.51 19.05 16.90
CA ASN A 382 14.75 18.81 17.63
C ASN A 382 15.42 20.12 18.10
N PHE A 383 15.00 21.27 17.59
CA PHE A 383 15.57 22.58 17.89
C PHE A 383 14.56 23.52 18.57
N GLN A 384 13.39 23.02 19.01
CA GLN A 384 12.31 23.87 19.55
C GLN A 384 12.77 24.83 20.66
N GLU A 385 13.63 24.35 21.56
CA GLU A 385 14.16 25.16 22.67
C GLU A 385 15.31 26.09 22.25
N ALA A 386 15.86 25.89 21.05
CA ALA A 386 16.96 26.67 20.50
C ALA A 386 16.50 27.68 19.44
N LEU A 387 15.21 27.72 19.08
CA LEU A 387 14.70 28.70 18.11
C LEU A 387 14.79 30.11 18.70
N THR A 388 15.26 31.06 17.90
CA THR A 388 15.39 32.46 18.30
C THR A 388 15.23 33.38 17.11
N ASP A 389 14.83 34.63 17.37
CA ASP A 389 14.79 35.70 16.37
C ASP A 389 16.14 36.42 16.26
N GLU A 390 17.04 36.23 17.23
CA GLU A 390 18.37 36.83 17.22
C GLU A 390 19.30 36.14 16.21
N ASN A 391 20.17 36.92 15.55
CA ASN A 391 21.20 36.35 14.69
C ASN A 391 22.32 35.73 15.56
N THR A 392 22.37 34.41 15.57
CA THR A 392 23.34 33.59 16.31
C THR A 392 24.48 33.06 15.43
N GLY A 393 24.46 33.36 14.12
CA GLY A 393 25.35 32.76 13.13
C GLY A 393 24.92 31.36 12.65
N TYR A 394 23.76 30.84 13.09
CA TYR A 394 23.20 29.57 12.64
C TYR A 394 21.74 29.70 12.24
N LYS A 395 21.39 29.08 11.11
CA LYS A 395 20.03 29.05 10.56
C LYS A 395 19.63 27.64 10.16
N LEU A 396 18.33 27.36 10.12
CA LEU A 396 17.79 26.11 9.62
C LEU A 396 17.24 26.27 8.21
N LEU A 397 17.57 25.33 7.33
CA LEU A 397 16.87 25.13 6.07
C LEU A 397 15.99 23.87 6.16
N THR A 398 14.70 24.04 5.92
CA THR A 398 13.68 23.00 5.89
C THR A 398 13.07 22.87 4.48
N SER A 399 12.28 21.82 4.25
CA SER A 399 11.65 21.61 2.95
C SER A 399 10.53 22.62 2.62
N SER A 400 9.98 23.32 3.62
CA SER A 400 8.99 24.39 3.42
C SER A 400 9.63 25.67 2.88
N ASP A 401 10.92 25.89 3.17
CA ASP A 401 11.65 27.10 2.77
C ASP A 401 12.04 27.07 1.28
N ILE A 402 11.99 25.88 0.66
CA ILE A 402 12.16 25.74 -0.79
C ILE A 402 10.83 26.03 -1.48
N GLN A 403 10.76 27.17 -2.16
CA GLN A 403 9.61 27.63 -2.93
C GLN A 403 10.04 27.92 -4.37
N ASP A 404 9.34 27.32 -5.34
CA ASP A 404 9.67 27.46 -6.77
C ASP A 404 11.14 27.15 -7.13
N GLY A 405 11.77 26.29 -6.33
CA GLY A 405 13.17 25.91 -6.47
C GLY A 405 14.16 27.01 -6.09
N LEU A 406 13.73 27.94 -5.24
CA LEU A 406 14.51 29.04 -4.67
C LEU A 406 14.41 29.02 -3.15
N ILE A 407 15.37 29.68 -2.51
CA ILE A 407 15.48 29.79 -1.06
C ILE A 407 15.73 31.26 -0.76
N ASP A 408 14.89 31.84 0.09
CA ASP A 408 15.08 33.18 0.61
C ASP A 408 15.84 33.10 1.95
N GLU A 409 17.10 33.51 1.96
CA GLU A 409 17.95 33.54 3.17
C GLU A 409 17.33 34.34 4.32
N SER A 410 16.54 35.38 3.98
CA SER A 410 15.96 36.31 4.96
C SER A 410 14.87 35.67 5.83
N ASN A 411 14.21 34.63 5.31
CA ASN A 411 13.11 33.94 5.98
C ASN A 411 13.54 32.70 6.77
N LEU A 412 14.83 32.36 6.79
CA LEU A 412 15.32 31.18 7.48
C LEU A 412 15.39 31.38 9.00
N GLN A 413 14.88 30.40 9.74
CA GLN A 413 14.81 30.44 11.20
C GLN A 413 16.20 30.37 11.84
N ASN A 414 16.54 31.35 12.70
CA ASN A 414 17.78 31.32 13.48
C ASN A 414 17.67 30.34 14.66
N ILE A 415 18.82 29.78 15.05
CA ILE A 415 18.93 28.87 16.21
C ILE A 415 20.13 29.19 17.08
N ASP A 416 19.98 29.17 18.41
CA ASP A 416 21.11 29.20 19.35
C ASP A 416 21.68 27.79 19.53
N ASN A 417 22.41 27.32 18.52
CA ASN A 417 23.06 26.00 18.57
C ASN A 417 24.56 26.13 18.32
N LYS A 418 25.32 26.13 19.41
CA LYS A 418 26.78 26.26 19.40
C LYS A 418 27.52 24.91 19.27
N ASP A 419 26.82 23.80 19.05
CA ASP A 419 27.45 22.49 18.83
C ASP A 419 27.81 22.30 17.34
N GLY A 420 29.11 22.46 17.02
CA GLY A 420 29.66 22.37 15.66
C GLY A 420 29.55 20.99 15.00
N LYS A 421 28.94 19.99 15.64
CA LYS A 421 28.65 18.68 15.02
C LYS A 421 27.80 18.77 13.75
N LEU A 422 26.97 19.81 13.63
CA LEU A 422 26.08 20.00 12.49
C LEU A 422 26.74 20.72 11.32
N ASP A 423 27.92 21.31 11.50
CA ASP A 423 28.62 22.13 10.49
C ASP A 423 28.91 21.36 9.20
N LYS A 424 29.07 20.05 9.28
CA LYS A 424 29.21 19.16 8.11
C LYS A 424 27.98 19.13 7.21
N PHE A 425 26.84 19.61 7.68
CA PHE A 425 25.59 19.77 6.93
C PHE A 425 25.30 21.22 6.57
N ALA A 426 26.26 22.14 6.81
CA ALA A 426 26.12 23.52 6.42
C ALA A 426 26.23 23.67 4.90
N LEU A 427 25.38 24.54 4.36
CA LEU A 427 25.35 24.87 2.94
C LEU A 427 26.59 25.66 2.50
N GLU A 428 27.00 25.42 1.27
CA GLU A 428 27.97 26.23 0.54
C GLU A 428 27.32 26.87 -0.69
N TYR A 429 27.93 27.97 -1.16
CA TYR A 429 27.50 28.62 -2.40
C TYR A 429 27.52 27.63 -3.57
N GLU A 430 26.42 27.61 -4.33
CA GLU A 430 26.15 26.69 -5.45
C GLU A 430 25.91 25.21 -5.08
N ASP A 431 25.68 24.89 -3.81
CA ASP A 431 25.14 23.58 -3.45
C ASP A 431 23.75 23.38 -4.09
N VAL A 432 23.46 22.15 -4.55
CA VAL A 432 22.15 21.77 -5.07
C VAL A 432 21.40 20.97 -4.00
N ILE A 433 20.22 21.46 -3.61
CA ILE A 433 19.41 20.89 -2.53
C ILE A 433 18.21 20.17 -3.12
N ILE A 434 18.02 18.93 -2.69
CA ILE A 434 16.97 18.05 -3.20
C ILE A 434 16.21 17.49 -2.00
N THR A 435 14.90 17.71 -1.96
CA THR A 435 14.08 17.16 -0.88
C THR A 435 14.09 15.63 -0.95
N SER A 436 14.50 14.98 0.14
CA SER A 436 14.58 13.52 0.19
C SER A 436 13.25 12.86 0.53
N LYS A 437 12.42 13.47 1.38
CA LYS A 437 11.12 12.95 1.84
C LYS A 437 10.04 14.01 1.63
N SER A 438 9.27 13.89 0.55
CA SER A 438 8.28 14.90 0.17
C SER A 438 7.14 14.27 -0.64
N SER A 439 6.01 14.96 -0.79
CA SER A 439 4.98 14.56 -1.77
C SER A 439 5.40 14.91 -3.20
N LYS A 440 6.24 15.93 -3.36
CA LYS A 440 6.84 16.35 -4.63
C LYS A 440 8.32 16.66 -4.42
N VAL A 441 9.19 16.16 -5.29
CA VAL A 441 10.61 16.49 -5.25
C VAL A 441 10.77 17.99 -5.57
N LYS A 442 11.34 18.73 -4.62
CA LYS A 442 11.77 20.12 -4.82
C LYS A 442 13.28 20.16 -4.97
N ILE A 443 13.77 21.00 -5.88
CA ILE A 443 15.18 21.16 -6.18
C ILE A 443 15.52 22.64 -6.15
N ALA A 444 16.55 23.03 -5.40
CA ALA A 444 17.04 24.40 -5.32
C ALA A 444 18.55 24.46 -5.53
N VAL A 445 19.03 25.59 -6.02
CA VAL A 445 20.47 25.90 -6.08
C VAL A 445 20.71 27.10 -5.18
N ILE A 446 21.74 27.03 -4.34
CA ILE A 446 22.13 28.15 -3.48
C ILE A 446 22.81 29.22 -4.33
N ASP A 447 22.15 30.36 -4.50
CA ASP A 447 22.57 31.48 -5.35
C ASP A 447 23.11 32.69 -4.56
N PHE A 448 23.24 32.56 -3.24
CA PHE A 448 23.83 33.55 -2.35
C PHE A 448 25.00 32.94 -1.57
N GLU A 449 25.98 33.75 -1.16
CA GLU A 449 27.04 33.32 -0.26
C GLU A 449 26.54 33.31 1.19
N PRO A 450 26.40 32.15 1.85
CA PRO A 450 25.89 32.09 3.21
C PRO A 450 26.85 32.78 4.18
N LYS A 451 26.38 33.84 4.85
CA LYS A 451 27.14 34.50 5.92
C LYS A 451 27.09 33.70 7.22
N ASP A 452 25.95 33.07 7.46
CA ASP A 452 25.67 32.23 8.61
C ASP A 452 25.78 30.74 8.23
N LYS A 453 25.97 29.87 9.22
CA LYS A 453 25.92 28.41 9.04
C LYS A 453 24.46 27.96 8.85
N ILE A 454 24.05 27.77 7.60
CA ILE A 454 22.71 27.28 7.27
C ILE A 454 22.70 25.75 7.27
N ILE A 455 22.07 25.14 8.27
CA ILE A 455 22.01 23.69 8.45
C ILE A 455 20.82 23.11 7.68
N VAL A 456 21.12 22.19 6.75
CA VAL A 456 20.09 21.45 6.01
C VAL A 456 19.47 20.37 6.90
N THR A 457 18.15 20.43 7.08
CA THR A 457 17.40 19.54 7.98
C THR A 457 16.44 18.59 7.25
N GLY A 458 15.72 17.73 7.99
CA GLY A 458 14.72 16.81 7.44
C GLY A 458 15.31 15.65 6.63
N GLY A 459 16.63 15.47 6.70
CA GLY A 459 17.37 14.51 5.90
C GLY A 459 17.36 14.82 4.40
N MET A 460 17.15 16.09 3.99
CA MET A 460 17.27 16.49 2.58
C MET A 460 18.67 16.19 2.03
N ILE A 461 18.79 16.08 0.72
CA ILE A 461 20.05 15.73 0.07
C ILE A 461 20.75 17.00 -0.39
N ILE A 462 22.07 17.03 -0.18
CA ILE A 462 22.98 18.06 -0.68
C ILE A 462 23.84 17.41 -1.76
N ALA A 463 23.84 17.98 -2.97
CA ALA A 463 24.72 17.62 -4.06
C ALA A 463 25.69 18.78 -4.32
N ARG A 464 26.93 18.61 -3.87
CA ARG A 464 28.02 19.58 -4.04
C ARG A 464 28.81 19.24 -5.29
N VAL A 465 28.64 20.03 -6.34
CA VAL A 465 29.17 19.72 -7.67
C VAL A 465 30.65 20.10 -7.81
N ASP A 466 31.39 19.33 -8.60
CA ASP A 466 32.70 19.72 -9.13
C ASP A 466 32.48 20.76 -10.23
N LYS A 467 32.61 22.04 -9.85
CA LYS A 467 32.36 23.21 -10.71
C LYS A 467 33.23 23.24 -11.97
N SER A 468 34.34 22.49 -11.98
CA SER A 468 35.20 22.35 -13.16
C SER A 468 34.63 21.43 -14.24
N LYS A 469 33.54 20.71 -13.93
CA LYS A 469 32.90 19.73 -14.82
C LYS A 469 31.40 19.97 -14.99
N LEU A 470 30.71 20.36 -13.92
CA LEU A 470 29.26 20.44 -13.88
C LEU A 470 28.80 21.79 -13.33
N ASN A 471 27.93 22.46 -14.08
CA ASN A 471 27.22 23.64 -13.60
C ASN A 471 26.03 23.23 -12.72
N PRO A 472 25.90 23.75 -11.48
CA PRO A 472 24.85 23.33 -10.56
C PRO A 472 23.44 23.70 -11.02
N THR A 473 23.25 24.86 -11.66
CA THR A 473 21.97 25.22 -12.29
C THR A 473 21.62 24.26 -13.43
N PHE A 474 22.60 23.81 -14.21
CA PHE A 474 22.36 22.82 -15.26
C PHE A 474 21.89 21.48 -14.67
N LEU A 475 22.49 21.02 -13.56
CA LEU A 475 22.01 19.84 -12.83
C LEU A 475 20.54 20.01 -12.40
N LYS A 476 20.17 21.15 -11.81
CA LYS A 476 18.77 21.46 -11.48
C LYS A 476 17.86 21.37 -12.71
N VAL A 477 18.24 22.03 -13.81
CA VAL A 477 17.48 22.04 -15.07
C VAL A 477 17.25 20.63 -15.59
N PHE A 478 18.28 19.79 -15.60
CA PHE A 478 18.16 18.41 -16.04
C PHE A 478 17.22 17.62 -15.14
N LEU A 479 17.40 17.69 -13.82
CA LEU A 479 16.56 16.95 -12.87
C LEU A 479 15.09 17.39 -12.91
N GLU A 480 14.80 18.64 -13.25
CA GLU A 480 13.44 19.18 -13.42
C GLU A 480 12.82 18.88 -14.80
N SER A 481 13.60 18.43 -15.78
CA SER A 481 13.09 18.03 -17.10
C SER A 481 12.29 16.72 -17.04
N ASP A 482 11.49 16.42 -18.06
CA ASP A 482 10.71 15.16 -18.12
C ASP A 482 11.60 13.92 -17.97
N GLN A 483 12.76 13.90 -18.63
CA GLN A 483 13.73 12.81 -18.51
C GLN A 483 14.31 12.72 -17.09
N GLY A 484 14.65 13.87 -16.47
CA GLY A 484 15.11 13.93 -15.10
C GLY A 484 14.05 13.46 -14.10
N GLN A 485 12.79 13.84 -14.29
CA GLN A 485 11.68 13.41 -13.46
C GLN A 485 11.41 11.91 -13.58
N LEU A 486 11.50 11.33 -14.78
CA LEU A 486 11.42 9.87 -14.98
C LEU A 486 12.57 9.15 -14.26
N LEU A 487 13.80 9.68 -14.38
CA LEU A 487 14.97 9.15 -13.69
C LEU A 487 14.81 9.24 -12.17
N LEU A 488 14.34 10.36 -11.63
CA LEU A 488 14.04 10.49 -10.20
C LEU A 488 12.93 9.52 -9.77
N LYS A 489 11.85 9.37 -10.56
CA LYS A 489 10.76 8.43 -10.28
C LYS A 489 11.25 6.97 -10.21
N SER A 490 12.22 6.60 -11.02
CA SER A 490 12.80 5.24 -11.01
C SER A 490 13.51 4.87 -9.72
N ILE A 491 14.09 5.86 -9.03
CA ILE A 491 14.81 5.66 -7.76
C ILE A 491 13.97 6.07 -6.54
N GLN A 492 12.75 6.57 -6.75
CA GLN A 492 11.83 6.91 -5.67
C GLN A 492 11.27 5.65 -5.02
N LYS A 493 11.15 5.73 -3.69
CA LYS A 493 10.48 4.74 -2.84
C LYS A 493 9.33 5.39 -2.09
N GLY A 494 8.34 4.61 -1.67
CA GLY A 494 7.16 5.16 -1.01
C GLY A 494 6.00 5.43 -1.98
N ILE A 495 4.81 5.54 -1.41
CA ILE A 495 3.56 5.69 -2.17
C ILE A 495 3.06 7.14 -2.12
N SER A 496 2.67 7.62 -0.93
CA SER A 496 2.15 8.98 -0.73
C SER A 496 3.24 10.00 -0.41
N ILE A 497 4.22 9.59 0.39
CA ILE A 497 5.45 10.34 0.64
C ILE A 497 6.56 9.60 -0.09
N ILE A 498 7.07 10.21 -1.15
CA ILE A 498 8.20 9.67 -1.89
C ILE A 498 9.49 9.98 -1.15
N THR A 499 10.38 9.00 -1.17
CA THR A 499 11.71 9.05 -0.58
C THR A 499 12.76 8.81 -1.64
N ILE A 500 13.76 9.68 -1.72
CA ILE A 500 14.97 9.50 -2.52
C ILE A 500 16.15 9.33 -1.56
N ASN A 501 16.97 8.32 -1.79
CA ASN A 501 18.19 8.10 -1.02
C ASN A 501 19.39 8.77 -1.71
N ALA A 502 20.28 9.39 -0.93
CA ALA A 502 21.51 10.00 -1.45
C ALA A 502 22.36 9.02 -2.27
N THR A 503 22.46 7.76 -1.85
CA THR A 503 23.22 6.71 -2.54
C THR A 503 22.63 6.38 -3.92
N GLU A 504 21.29 6.26 -4.00
CA GLU A 504 20.62 5.99 -5.28
C GLU A 504 20.74 7.20 -6.21
N LEU A 505 20.56 8.41 -5.66
CA LEU A 505 20.76 9.65 -6.42
C LEU A 505 22.20 9.79 -6.92
N SER A 506 23.20 9.44 -6.11
CA SER A 506 24.62 9.51 -6.48
C SER A 506 25.00 8.57 -7.63
N ASN A 507 24.23 7.50 -7.83
CA ASN A 507 24.46 6.49 -8.87
C ASN A 507 23.70 6.75 -10.17
N ILE A 508 22.84 7.78 -10.25
CA ILE A 508 22.13 8.09 -11.49
C ILE A 508 23.11 8.55 -12.57
N ILE A 509 22.75 8.31 -13.82
CA ILE A 509 23.48 8.81 -14.99
C ILE A 509 22.85 10.12 -15.45
N ILE A 510 23.65 11.18 -15.51
CA ILE A 510 23.23 12.52 -15.97
C ILE A 510 23.95 12.91 -17.26
N PRO A 511 23.36 13.73 -18.14
CA PRO A 511 24.08 14.28 -19.29
C PRO A 511 25.21 15.18 -18.84
N LEU A 512 26.36 15.11 -19.53
CA LEU A 512 27.49 16.00 -19.28
C LEU A 512 27.99 16.64 -20.59
N PRO A 513 27.23 17.60 -21.18
CA PRO A 513 27.73 18.36 -22.32
C PRO A 513 28.89 19.28 -21.90
N GLN A 514 29.59 19.87 -22.87
CA GLN A 514 30.67 20.83 -22.59
C GLN A 514 30.20 21.97 -21.69
N LEU A 515 31.07 22.45 -20.79
CA LEU A 515 30.72 23.48 -19.78
C LEU A 515 30.07 24.72 -20.40
N ASP A 516 30.56 25.20 -21.55
CA ASP A 516 29.98 26.37 -22.24
C ASP A 516 28.51 26.15 -22.62
N VAL A 517 28.17 24.92 -23.03
CA VAL A 517 26.78 24.55 -23.35
C VAL A 517 25.95 24.54 -22.07
N GLN A 518 26.47 23.99 -20.97
CA GLN A 518 25.80 24.00 -19.67
C GLN A 518 25.53 25.44 -19.21
N TYR A 519 26.52 26.33 -19.24
CA TYR A 519 26.36 27.75 -18.88
C TYR A 519 25.33 28.47 -19.76
N ASN A 520 25.33 28.20 -21.07
CA ASN A 520 24.36 28.78 -21.99
C ASN A 520 22.92 28.35 -21.66
N ILE A 521 22.72 27.08 -21.31
CA ILE A 521 21.43 26.55 -20.87
C ILE A 521 21.01 27.20 -19.55
N SER A 522 21.89 27.19 -18.54
CA SER A 522 21.64 27.78 -17.22
C SER A 522 21.28 29.26 -17.31
N LYS A 523 21.98 30.04 -18.15
CA LYS A 523 21.68 31.45 -18.38
C LYS A 523 20.29 31.67 -18.98
N LYS A 524 19.89 30.85 -19.95
CA LYS A 524 18.55 30.92 -20.56
C LYS A 524 17.46 30.51 -19.55
N TYR A 525 17.72 29.49 -18.76
CA TYR A 525 16.81 29.05 -17.69
C TYR A 525 16.63 30.14 -16.63
N ASN A 526 17.72 30.69 -16.09
CA ASN A 526 17.65 31.73 -15.06
C ASN A 526 16.88 32.96 -15.54
N ARG A 527 17.04 33.37 -16.81
CA ARG A 527 16.22 34.45 -17.41
C ARG A 527 14.73 34.15 -17.37
N LYS A 528 14.34 32.92 -17.75
CA LYS A 528 12.93 32.48 -17.69
C LYS A 528 12.43 32.42 -16.24
N LEU A 529 13.25 31.94 -15.32
CA LEU A 529 12.92 31.87 -13.90
C LEU A 529 12.70 33.28 -13.32
N SER A 530 13.58 34.24 -13.62
CA SER A 530 13.39 35.64 -13.21
C SER A 530 12.10 36.24 -13.77
N SER A 531 11.77 35.98 -15.05
CA SER A 531 10.48 36.41 -15.61
C SER A 531 9.29 35.76 -14.91
N LEU A 532 9.38 34.47 -14.58
CA LEU A 532 8.33 33.76 -13.84
C LEU A 532 8.13 34.37 -12.45
N MET A 533 9.21 34.69 -11.74
CA MET A 533 9.13 35.33 -10.42
C MET A 533 8.49 36.71 -10.48
N ALA A 534 8.87 37.53 -11.47
CA ALA A 534 8.27 38.86 -11.65
C ALA A 534 6.75 38.77 -11.87
N LEU A 535 6.31 37.84 -12.72
CA LEU A 535 4.87 37.59 -12.95
C LEU A 535 4.17 37.07 -11.69
N LYS A 536 4.81 36.22 -10.89
CA LYS A 536 4.24 35.75 -9.62
C LYS A 536 4.08 36.88 -8.61
N ALA A 537 5.06 37.78 -8.51
CA ALA A 537 4.96 38.96 -7.66
C ALA A 537 3.81 39.88 -8.10
N GLU A 538 3.60 40.03 -9.42
CA GLU A 538 2.47 40.77 -9.97
C GLU A 538 1.12 40.10 -9.64
N ILE A 539 1.03 38.77 -9.77
CA ILE A 539 -0.17 38.01 -9.36
C ILE A 539 -0.47 38.25 -7.88
N LEU A 540 0.52 38.12 -6.99
CA LEU A 540 0.33 38.33 -5.55
C LEU A 540 -0.14 39.76 -5.24
N LYS A 541 0.39 40.76 -5.95
CA LYS A 541 -0.05 42.15 -5.82
C LYS A 541 -1.54 42.30 -6.20
N ILE A 542 -1.95 41.72 -7.32
CA ILE A 542 -3.35 41.75 -7.78
C ILE A 542 -4.26 40.98 -6.82
N GLU A 543 -3.83 39.84 -6.28
CA GLU A 543 -4.59 39.08 -5.29
C GLU A 543 -4.81 39.87 -4.00
N ASP A 544 -3.80 40.62 -3.54
CA ASP A 544 -3.93 41.50 -2.38
C ASP A 544 -4.85 42.70 -2.66
N GLU A 545 -4.72 43.33 -3.84
CA GLU A 545 -5.64 44.37 -4.32
C GLU A 545 -7.08 43.86 -4.35
N LEU A 546 -7.35 42.68 -4.92
CA LEU A 546 -8.69 42.09 -4.95
C LEU A 546 -9.26 41.79 -3.55
N LYS A 547 -8.40 41.40 -2.60
CA LYS A 547 -8.80 41.12 -1.22
C LYS A 547 -9.17 42.41 -0.47
N ASN A 548 -8.47 43.50 -0.75
CA ASN A 548 -8.68 44.80 -0.12
C ASN A 548 -9.71 45.67 -0.87
N PHE A 549 -10.05 45.31 -2.11
CA PHE A 549 -10.95 46.04 -3.00
C PHE A 549 -12.26 46.48 -2.34
N TYR A 550 -12.93 45.59 -1.59
CA TYR A 550 -14.17 45.94 -0.88
C TYR A 550 -13.99 47.09 0.12
N TYR A 551 -12.87 47.09 0.85
CA TYR A 551 -12.58 48.12 1.86
C TYR A 551 -12.20 49.44 1.20
N GLU A 552 -11.39 49.39 0.14
CA GLU A 552 -10.97 50.57 -0.63
C GLU A 552 -12.19 51.28 -1.27
N GLU A 553 -13.07 50.53 -1.93
CA GLU A 553 -14.26 51.09 -2.59
C GLU A 553 -15.32 51.62 -1.59
N ILE A 554 -15.44 51.00 -0.41
CA ILE A 554 -16.37 51.49 0.62
C ILE A 554 -15.86 52.73 1.33
N GLU A 555 -14.55 52.85 1.58
CA GLU A 555 -13.95 54.06 2.11
C GLU A 555 -14.15 55.25 1.17
N GLU A 556 -14.01 55.06 -0.14
CA GLU A 556 -14.27 56.11 -1.16
C GLU A 556 -15.75 56.54 -1.23
N VAL A 557 -16.69 55.63 -0.97
CA VAL A 557 -18.14 55.96 -0.98
C VAL A 557 -18.60 56.64 0.32
N LEU A 558 -17.90 56.40 1.44
CA LEU A 558 -18.24 56.95 2.76
C LEU A 558 -17.47 58.23 3.13
N SER A 559 -16.39 58.57 2.41
CA SER A 559 -15.68 59.86 2.47
C SER A 559 -16.34 60.92 1.59
#